data_AF-G9MAJ7-F1
#
_entry.id   AF-G9MAJ7-F1
#
_cell.length_a   1.000
_cell.length_b   1.000
_cell.length_c   1.000
_cell.angle_alpha   90.00
_cell.angle_beta   90.00
_cell.angle_gamma   90.00
#
_symmetry.space_group_name_H-M   'P 1'
#
loop_
_entity.id
_entity.type
_entity.pdbx_description
1 polymer ?
#
loop_
_entity_poly.entity_id
_entity_poly.type
_entity_poly.pdbx_seq_one_letter_code
_entity_poly.pdbx_strand_id
1 'polypeptide(L)'
;NLALVVGSSSWREQFVSAVTVSAGDDDEEESGEERLPSCFDYIMHFLTVFWKVLFAFVPPTEYWNGWACFFVSISLIGVLTAVTGDLASHFGCTIGLKDSVTAVVFVALGTSVPDTFASKVAAIQDQYADASIGNVTGSNAVNVFLGIGVAWTIATVYWHSKGKPFKVNPGSLAFSVTVFTIMAVVCVLVLLYRRRPSVSGGELGGPRTAKLITFFLFISLWFIYILLASLEA
;
A
#
# COMPACT_ATOMS: atom_id res chain seq x y z
N ASN A 1 -6.77 13.74 22.51
CA ASN A 1 -5.39 13.35 22.87
C ASN A 1 -5.10 12.05 22.13
N LEU A 2 -4.71 12.15 20.85
CA LEU A 2 -4.59 11.02 19.91
C LEU A 2 -3.50 10.01 20.32
N ALA A 3 -2.55 10.41 21.18
CA ALA A 3 -1.52 9.54 21.73
C ALA A 3 -2.07 8.46 22.67
N LEU A 4 -3.22 8.67 23.32
CA LEU A 4 -3.87 7.67 24.18
C LEU A 4 -4.60 6.56 23.40
N VAL A 5 -4.85 6.78 22.11
CA VAL A 5 -5.55 5.82 21.23
C VAL A 5 -4.55 5.03 20.38
N VAL A 6 -3.29 5.51 20.28
CA VAL A 6 -2.27 4.92 19.41
C VAL A 6 -1.01 4.60 20.23
N GLY A 7 -0.96 3.38 20.75
CA GLY A 7 0.28 2.73 21.14
C GLY A 7 0.45 2.50 22.65
N SER A 8 0.84 1.26 22.96
CA SER A 8 1.53 0.84 24.18
C SER A 8 2.42 1.91 24.80
N SER A 9 2.31 2.10 26.12
CA SER A 9 3.07 3.07 26.91
C SER A 9 4.52 2.64 27.12
N SER A 10 4.83 1.35 26.97
CA SER A 10 6.13 0.77 27.29
C SER A 10 6.61 -0.29 26.29
N TRP A 11 7.94 -0.49 26.19
CA TRP A 11 8.53 -1.60 25.42
C TRP A 11 8.00 -2.95 25.88
N ARG A 12 7.81 -3.13 27.20
CA ARG A 12 7.26 -4.38 27.74
C ARG A 12 5.90 -4.69 27.12
N GLU A 13 5.00 -3.71 27.05
CA GLU A 13 3.70 -3.87 26.42
C GLU A 13 3.81 -4.17 24.93
N GLN A 14 4.71 -3.49 24.20
CA GLN A 14 4.95 -3.75 22.77
C GLN A 14 5.41 -5.18 22.51
N PHE A 15 6.42 -5.65 23.24
CA PHE A 15 6.97 -6.98 23.06
C PHE A 15 5.97 -8.06 23.50
N VAL A 16 5.23 -7.85 24.58
CA VAL A 16 4.17 -8.76 25.01
C VAL A 16 3.10 -8.83 23.92
N SER A 17 2.57 -7.68 23.47
CA SER A 17 1.57 -7.61 22.40
C SER A 17 2.06 -8.27 21.10
N ALA A 18 3.34 -8.11 20.75
CA ALA A 18 3.93 -8.67 19.54
C ALA A 18 3.97 -10.20 19.55
N VAL A 19 4.16 -10.83 20.71
CA VAL A 19 4.27 -12.30 20.86
C VAL A 19 2.97 -12.95 21.33
N THR A 20 1.98 -12.18 21.74
CA THR A 20 0.64 -12.69 22.09
C THR A 20 -0.26 -12.78 20.86
N VAL A 21 -1.09 -13.82 20.84
CA VAL A 21 -2.14 -14.00 19.84
C VAL A 21 -3.41 -13.35 20.39
N SER A 22 -3.88 -12.29 19.73
CA SER A 22 -5.22 -11.72 19.96
C SER A 22 -6.16 -12.25 18.87
N ALA A 23 -7.44 -12.43 19.19
CA ALA A 23 -8.47 -12.64 18.17
C ALA A 23 -8.51 -11.39 17.26
N GLY A 24 -8.66 -11.57 15.96
CA GLY A 24 -8.59 -10.45 15.01
C GLY A 24 -9.68 -9.39 15.22
N ASP A 25 -9.29 -8.11 15.14
CA ASP A 25 -10.13 -6.92 15.35
C ASP A 25 -11.13 -6.63 14.20
N ASP A 26 -11.43 -7.61 13.35
CA ASP A 26 -12.25 -7.39 12.14
C ASP A 26 -13.73 -7.01 12.47
N ASP A 27 -14.17 -7.14 13.74
CA ASP A 27 -15.54 -6.87 14.20
C ASP A 27 -15.58 -6.05 15.52
N GLU A 28 -14.76 -5.00 15.69
CA GLU A 28 -14.76 -4.18 16.93
C GLU A 28 -16.05 -3.38 17.23
N GLU A 29 -17.15 -3.52 16.47
CA GLU A 29 -18.36 -2.71 16.69
C GLU A 29 -19.57 -3.37 17.37
N GLU A 30 -19.62 -4.70 17.63
CA GLU A 30 -20.88 -5.28 18.17
C GLU A 30 -20.81 -6.16 19.43
N SER A 31 -19.64 -6.50 19.98
CA SER A 31 -19.62 -7.24 21.25
C SER A 31 -18.30 -7.06 21.98
N GLY A 32 -18.33 -6.39 23.13
CA GLY A 32 -17.20 -6.28 24.07
C GLY A 32 -16.83 -7.60 24.75
N GLU A 33 -17.00 -8.74 24.07
CA GLU A 33 -16.54 -10.05 24.52
C GLU A 33 -15.21 -10.38 23.85
N GLU A 34 -14.15 -10.55 24.66
CA GLU A 34 -12.89 -11.12 24.23
C GLU A 34 -13.15 -12.52 23.62
N ARG A 35 -13.21 -12.59 22.28
CA ARG A 35 -13.32 -13.88 21.58
C ARG A 35 -12.01 -14.64 21.71
N LEU A 36 -12.09 -15.95 21.89
CA LEU A 36 -10.91 -16.82 21.82
C LEU A 36 -10.34 -16.82 20.39
N PRO A 37 -9.01 -16.85 20.20
CA PRO A 37 -8.43 -16.77 18.87
C PRO A 37 -8.81 -17.97 18.00
N SER A 38 -9.18 -17.71 16.76
CA SER A 38 -9.45 -18.72 15.73
C SER A 38 -8.15 -19.37 15.25
N CYS A 39 -8.23 -20.57 14.66
CA CYS A 39 -7.10 -21.20 13.97
C CYS A 39 -6.46 -20.27 12.91
N PHE A 40 -7.29 -19.44 12.27
CA PHE A 40 -6.80 -18.44 11.31
C PHE A 40 -5.94 -17.38 11.99
N ASP A 41 -6.31 -16.91 13.19
CA ASP A 41 -5.56 -15.92 13.96
C ASP A 41 -4.19 -16.47 14.37
N TYR A 42 -4.11 -17.75 14.73
CA TYR A 42 -2.82 -18.41 15.02
C TYR A 42 -1.92 -18.49 13.78
N ILE A 43 -2.48 -18.82 12.60
CA ILE A 43 -1.73 -18.85 11.34
C ILE A 43 -1.23 -17.45 11.00
N MET A 44 -2.10 -16.44 11.06
CA MET A 44 -1.75 -15.06 10.79
C MET A 44 -0.71 -14.53 11.79
N HIS A 45 -0.83 -14.89 13.07
CA HIS A 45 0.18 -14.55 14.08
C HIS A 45 1.52 -15.19 13.73
N PHE A 46 1.57 -16.49 13.43
CA PHE A 46 2.82 -17.16 13.06
C PHE A 46 3.50 -16.51 11.83
N LEU A 47 2.72 -16.12 10.82
CA LEU A 47 3.25 -15.45 9.63
C LEU A 47 3.73 -14.02 9.89
N THR A 48 3.14 -13.33 10.88
CA THR A 48 3.42 -11.91 11.15
C THR A 48 4.29 -11.66 12.37
N VAL A 49 4.52 -12.65 13.23
CA VAL A 49 5.23 -12.48 14.52
C VAL A 49 6.64 -11.94 14.33
N PHE A 50 7.35 -12.38 13.28
CA PHE A 50 8.66 -11.85 12.92
C PHE A 50 8.61 -10.32 12.72
N TRP A 51 7.63 -9.86 11.96
CA TRP A 51 7.42 -8.44 11.70
C TRP A 51 6.95 -7.70 12.96
N LYS A 52 6.01 -8.27 13.72
CA LYS A 52 5.53 -7.67 14.98
C LYS A 52 6.66 -7.44 15.96
N VAL A 53 7.55 -8.42 16.14
CA VAL A 53 8.72 -8.31 17.01
C VAL A 53 9.73 -7.29 16.46
N LEU A 54 9.96 -7.25 15.15
CA LEU A 54 10.83 -6.25 14.54
C LEU A 54 10.33 -4.82 14.79
N PHE A 55 9.03 -4.58 14.65
CA PHE A 55 8.42 -3.27 14.91
C PHE A 55 8.30 -2.94 16.41
N ALA A 56 8.34 -3.94 17.31
CA ALA A 56 8.38 -3.70 18.76
C ALA A 56 9.70 -3.06 19.24
N PHE A 57 10.75 -3.01 18.41
CA PHE A 57 11.96 -2.24 18.69
C PHE A 57 11.79 -0.73 18.45
N VAL A 58 10.68 -0.29 17.83
CA VAL A 58 10.39 1.14 17.66
C VAL A 58 10.04 1.75 19.03
N PRO A 59 10.62 2.90 19.42
CA PRO A 59 10.31 3.55 20.68
C PRO A 59 8.80 3.81 20.88
N PRO A 60 8.26 3.69 22.10
CA PRO A 60 6.88 3.96 22.41
C PRO A 60 6.53 5.41 22.09
N THR A 61 5.25 5.64 21.80
CA THR A 61 4.72 6.94 21.43
C THR A 61 4.81 7.96 22.56
N GLU A 62 4.92 7.52 23.81
CA GLU A 62 5.15 8.39 24.97
C GLU A 62 6.59 8.95 25.05
N TYR A 63 7.56 8.28 24.42
CA TYR A 63 8.94 8.74 24.44
C TYR A 63 9.09 10.00 23.59
N TRP A 64 9.60 11.06 24.23
CA TRP A 64 9.90 12.35 23.58
C TRP A 64 8.72 12.92 22.80
N ASN A 65 7.50 12.84 23.35
CA ASN A 65 6.25 13.27 22.69
C ASN A 65 6.06 12.62 21.30
N GLY A 66 6.51 11.37 21.13
CA GLY A 66 6.36 10.61 19.88
C GLY A 66 7.42 10.88 18.82
N TRP A 67 8.31 11.86 19.00
CA TRP A 67 9.35 12.16 18.02
C TRP A 67 10.35 11.01 17.85
N ALA A 68 10.69 10.32 18.94
CA ALA A 68 11.57 9.15 18.88
C ALA A 68 10.92 8.00 18.06
N CYS A 69 9.63 7.73 18.32
CA CYS A 69 8.84 6.78 17.55
C CYS A 69 8.81 7.14 16.06
N PHE A 70 8.55 8.42 15.74
CA PHE A 70 8.46 8.91 14.36
C PHE A 70 9.75 8.71 13.57
N PHE A 71 10.91 9.16 14.08
CA PHE A 71 12.16 9.04 13.33
C PHE A 71 12.66 7.59 13.20
N VAL A 72 12.50 6.78 14.25
CA VAL A 72 12.94 5.38 14.22
C VAL A 72 12.03 4.55 13.32
N SER A 73 10.71 4.74 13.38
CA SER A 73 9.77 4.05 12.48
C SER A 73 10.03 4.40 11.02
N ILE A 74 10.20 5.68 10.67
CA ILE A 74 10.53 6.10 9.30
C ILE A 74 11.86 5.47 8.84
N SER A 75 12.87 5.45 9.71
CA SER A 75 14.17 4.85 9.39
C SER A 75 14.06 3.34 9.14
N LEU A 76 13.33 2.63 10.02
CA LEU A 76 13.09 1.19 9.88
C LEU A 76 12.31 0.87 8.61
N ILE A 77 11.24 1.60 8.32
CA ILE A 77 10.46 1.46 7.09
C ILE A 77 11.37 1.72 5.87
N GLY A 78 12.18 2.78 5.90
CA GLY A 78 13.13 3.08 4.82
C GLY A 78 14.14 1.95 4.55
N VAL A 79 14.71 1.36 5.60
CA VAL A 79 15.62 0.21 5.49
C VAL A 79 14.88 -1.01 4.93
N LEU A 80 13.69 -1.31 5.44
CA LEU A 80 12.87 -2.43 4.96
C LEU A 80 12.50 -2.26 3.48
N THR A 81 12.07 -1.07 3.07
CA THR A 81 11.75 -0.77 1.67
C THR A 81 12.97 -0.94 0.77
N ALA A 82 14.17 -0.53 1.21
CA ALA A 82 15.40 -0.75 0.44
C ALA A 82 15.70 -2.25 0.27
N VAL A 83 15.63 -3.02 1.36
CA VAL A 83 15.83 -4.48 1.32
C VAL A 83 14.79 -5.16 0.44
N THR A 84 13.52 -4.78 0.52
CA THR A 84 12.46 -5.32 -0.34
C THR A 84 12.71 -5.00 -1.81
N GLY A 85 13.19 -3.80 -2.13
CA GLY A 85 13.57 -3.41 -3.49
C GLY A 85 14.68 -4.28 -4.07
N ASP A 86 15.76 -4.49 -3.30
CA ASP A 86 16.89 -5.32 -3.70
C ASP A 86 16.48 -6.80 -3.88
N LEU A 87 15.72 -7.34 -2.93
CA LEU A 87 15.20 -8.71 -3.01
C LEU A 87 14.28 -8.90 -4.21
N ALA A 88 13.42 -7.91 -4.50
CA ALA A 88 12.55 -7.94 -5.66
C ALA A 88 13.37 -7.99 -6.97
N SER A 89 14.37 -7.12 -7.13
CA SER A 89 15.24 -7.13 -8.33
C SER A 89 16.00 -8.45 -8.50
N HIS A 90 16.59 -8.98 -7.42
CA HIS A 90 17.27 -10.29 -7.46
C HIS A 90 16.32 -11.44 -7.82
N PHE A 91 15.11 -11.43 -7.27
CA PHE A 91 14.08 -12.39 -7.63
C PHE A 91 13.73 -12.27 -9.12
N GLY A 92 13.45 -11.05 -9.60
CA GLY A 92 13.18 -10.74 -10.99
C GLY A 92 14.25 -11.28 -11.95
N CYS A 93 15.53 -11.06 -11.65
CA CYS A 93 16.65 -11.62 -12.40
C CYS A 93 16.64 -13.15 -12.47
N THR A 94 16.26 -13.83 -11.38
CA THR A 94 16.25 -15.30 -11.30
C THR A 94 15.14 -15.91 -12.16
N ILE A 95 14.00 -15.24 -12.26
CA ILE A 95 12.85 -15.69 -13.07
C ILE A 95 12.82 -15.08 -14.47
N GLY A 96 13.84 -14.29 -14.85
CA GLY A 96 13.94 -13.67 -16.17
C GLY A 96 12.98 -12.48 -16.39
N LEU A 97 12.47 -11.86 -15.32
CA LEU A 97 11.68 -10.63 -15.40
C LEU A 97 12.58 -9.39 -15.35
N LYS A 98 12.25 -8.40 -16.18
CA LYS A 98 12.92 -7.09 -16.17
C LYS A 98 12.60 -6.34 -14.88
N ASP A 99 13.56 -5.53 -14.40
CA ASP A 99 13.42 -4.76 -13.17
C ASP A 99 12.18 -3.85 -13.15
N SER A 100 11.81 -3.26 -14.29
CA SER A 100 10.62 -2.43 -14.42
C SER A 100 9.32 -3.21 -14.17
N VAL A 101 9.21 -4.43 -14.71
CA VAL A 101 8.06 -5.32 -14.51
C VAL A 101 8.00 -5.78 -13.06
N THR A 102 9.14 -6.19 -12.50
CA THR A 102 9.25 -6.59 -11.10
C THR A 102 8.84 -5.47 -10.15
N ALA A 103 9.28 -4.24 -10.39
CA ALA A 103 8.91 -3.07 -9.59
C ALA A 103 7.40 -2.78 -9.64
N VAL A 104 6.79 -2.86 -10.83
CA VAL A 104 5.34 -2.62 -11.02
C VAL A 104 4.49 -3.73 -10.39
N VAL A 105 4.96 -4.99 -10.41
CA VAL A 105 4.16 -6.14 -9.94
C VAL A 105 4.34 -6.41 -8.45
N PHE A 106 5.59 -6.42 -7.96
CA PHE A 106 5.87 -6.83 -6.58
C PHE A 106 5.96 -5.64 -5.64
N VAL A 107 6.74 -4.62 -6.00
CA VAL A 107 6.99 -3.47 -5.12
C VAL A 107 5.74 -2.59 -5.03
N ALA A 108 5.19 -2.17 -6.18
CA ALA A 108 4.03 -1.28 -6.19
C ALA A 108 2.76 -1.93 -5.62
N LEU A 109 2.56 -3.23 -5.84
CA LEU A 109 1.44 -3.97 -5.24
C LEU A 109 1.62 -4.08 -3.72
N GLY A 110 2.83 -4.38 -3.26
CA GLY A 110 3.15 -4.51 -1.83
C GLY A 110 2.84 -3.24 -1.02
N THR A 111 3.04 -2.05 -1.60
CA THR A 111 2.69 -0.79 -0.95
C THR A 111 1.22 -0.40 -1.13
N SER A 112 0.64 -0.65 -2.31
CA SER A 112 -0.71 -0.16 -2.63
C SER A 112 -1.84 -1.03 -2.05
N VAL A 113 -1.60 -2.32 -1.79
CA VAL A 113 -2.61 -3.22 -1.20
C VAL A 113 -2.99 -2.79 0.22
N PRO A 114 -2.04 -2.55 1.16
CA PRO A 114 -2.36 -1.99 2.47
C PRO A 114 -3.12 -0.65 2.38
N ASP A 115 -2.67 0.26 1.53
CA ASP A 115 -3.35 1.56 1.30
C ASP A 115 -4.79 1.37 0.81
N THR A 116 -5.02 0.37 -0.05
CA THR A 116 -6.36 0.03 -0.55
C THR A 116 -7.25 -0.48 0.57
N PHE A 117 -6.73 -1.35 1.45
CA PHE A 117 -7.48 -1.83 2.61
C PHE A 117 -7.80 -0.71 3.60
N ALA A 118 -6.83 0.15 3.91
CA ALA A 118 -7.05 1.32 4.76
C ALA A 118 -8.12 2.25 4.17
N SER A 119 -8.04 2.54 2.86
CA SER A 119 -9.03 3.37 2.15
C SER A 119 -10.42 2.73 2.13
N LYS A 120 -10.50 1.39 2.00
CA LYS A 120 -11.76 0.64 2.07
C LYS A 120 -12.38 0.74 3.46
N VAL A 121 -11.59 0.50 4.51
CA VAL A 121 -12.06 0.57 5.91
C VAL A 121 -12.57 1.97 6.20
N ALA A 122 -11.79 3.00 5.86
CA ALA A 122 -12.20 4.39 6.00
C ALA A 122 -13.49 4.71 5.23
N ALA A 123 -13.67 4.19 4.01
CA ALA A 123 -14.89 4.42 3.22
C ALA A 123 -16.14 3.70 3.77
N ILE A 124 -15.97 2.61 4.51
CA ILE A 124 -17.09 1.88 5.13
C ILE A 124 -17.50 2.54 6.45
N GLN A 125 -16.52 3.02 7.21
CA GLN A 125 -16.73 3.61 8.54
C GLN A 125 -17.15 5.08 8.48
N ASP A 126 -16.74 5.82 7.45
CA ASP A 126 -17.08 7.24 7.28
C ASP A 126 -18.31 7.40 6.37
N GLN A 127 -19.34 8.11 6.87
CA GLN A 127 -20.58 8.37 6.15
C GLN A 127 -20.35 9.09 4.81
N TYR A 128 -19.34 9.96 4.75
CA TYR A 128 -19.03 10.75 3.54
C TYR A 128 -17.77 10.25 2.81
N ALA A 129 -17.08 9.24 3.36
CA ALA A 129 -15.82 8.71 2.85
C ALA A 129 -14.73 9.77 2.62
N ASP A 130 -14.79 10.90 3.33
CA ASP A 130 -13.81 11.99 3.23
C ASP A 130 -12.42 11.51 3.64
N ALA A 131 -12.35 10.69 4.69
CA ALA A 131 -11.11 10.06 5.14
C ALA A 131 -10.49 9.15 4.05
N SER A 132 -11.32 8.44 3.29
CA SER A 132 -10.86 7.60 2.18
C SER A 132 -10.28 8.42 1.04
N ILE A 133 -10.95 9.52 0.66
CA ILE A 133 -10.47 10.46 -0.36
C ILE A 133 -9.14 11.08 0.07
N GLY A 134 -9.03 11.51 1.33
CA GLY A 134 -7.81 12.04 1.92
C GLY A 134 -6.65 11.04 1.85
N ASN A 135 -6.89 9.78 2.20
CA ASN A 135 -5.88 8.73 2.13
C ASN A 135 -5.40 8.47 0.69
N VAL A 136 -6.32 8.22 -0.23
CA VAL A 136 -6.00 7.92 -1.64
C VAL A 136 -5.31 9.10 -2.33
N THR A 137 -5.75 10.33 -2.07
CA THR A 137 -5.17 11.52 -2.68
C THR A 137 -3.80 11.84 -2.06
N GLY A 138 -3.71 11.73 -0.74
CA GLY A 138 -2.50 12.01 0.02
C GLY A 138 -1.36 11.05 -0.30
N SER A 139 -1.62 9.73 -0.31
CA SER A 139 -0.59 8.72 -0.61
C SER A 139 -0.04 8.88 -2.03
N ASN A 140 -0.91 9.10 -3.02
CA ASN A 140 -0.50 9.34 -4.40
C ASN A 140 0.29 10.66 -4.56
N ALA A 141 -0.13 11.73 -3.86
CA ALA A 141 0.61 12.99 -3.87
C ALA A 141 2.01 12.82 -3.28
N VAL A 142 2.15 12.10 -2.16
CA VAL A 142 3.45 11.78 -1.56
C VAL A 142 4.32 10.98 -2.53
N ASN A 143 3.77 9.96 -3.20
CA ASN A 143 4.54 9.15 -4.17
C ASN A 143 5.08 9.98 -5.34
N VAL A 144 4.26 10.87 -5.90
CA VAL A 144 4.66 11.70 -7.05
C VAL A 144 5.59 12.83 -6.62
N PHE A 145 5.21 13.62 -5.61
CA PHE A 145 5.96 14.82 -5.24
C PHE A 145 7.17 14.50 -4.37
N LEU A 146 7.01 13.67 -3.34
CA LEU A 146 8.12 13.33 -2.44
C LEU A 146 8.93 12.15 -2.99
N GLY A 147 8.28 11.09 -3.47
CA GLY A 147 8.98 9.92 -4.03
C GLY A 147 9.79 10.28 -5.27
N ILE A 148 9.12 10.71 -6.35
CA ILE A 148 9.78 11.03 -7.63
C ILE A 148 10.38 12.44 -7.61
N GLY A 149 9.61 13.44 -7.20
CA GLY A 149 10.02 14.86 -7.30
C GLY A 149 11.26 15.22 -6.49
N VAL A 150 11.32 14.81 -5.21
CA VAL A 150 12.49 15.09 -4.36
C VAL A 150 13.71 14.30 -4.83
N ALA A 151 13.57 13.01 -5.17
CA ALA A 151 14.67 12.20 -5.67
C ALA A 151 15.28 12.78 -6.96
N TRP A 152 14.44 13.20 -7.91
CA TRP A 152 14.88 13.86 -9.14
C TRP A 152 15.58 15.18 -8.83
N THR A 153 15.02 16.01 -7.94
CA THR A 153 15.62 17.29 -7.54
C THR A 153 17.02 17.09 -6.95
N ILE A 154 17.17 16.15 -6.02
CA ILE A 154 18.47 15.81 -5.41
C ILE A 154 19.47 15.35 -6.49
N ALA A 155 19.06 14.44 -7.38
CA ALA A 155 19.92 13.95 -8.45
C ALA A 155 20.36 15.08 -9.38
N THR A 156 19.46 15.98 -9.75
CA THR A 156 19.75 17.11 -10.65
C THR A 156 20.75 18.06 -10.02
N VAL A 157 20.57 18.44 -8.75
CA VAL A 157 21.49 19.31 -8.01
C VAL A 157 22.87 18.65 -7.90
N TYR A 158 22.93 17.36 -7.59
CA TYR A 158 24.18 16.62 -7.52
C TYR A 158 24.94 16.65 -8.84
N TRP A 159 24.30 16.30 -9.96
CA TRP A 159 24.97 16.29 -11.27
C TRP A 159 25.35 17.68 -11.76
N HIS A 160 24.51 18.68 -11.48
CA HIS A 160 24.81 20.08 -11.75
C HIS A 160 26.07 20.53 -11.00
N SER A 161 26.24 20.15 -9.72
CA SER A 161 27.45 20.44 -8.93
C SER A 161 28.72 19.81 -9.50
N LYS A 162 28.58 18.72 -10.27
CA LYS A 162 29.67 18.03 -10.97
C LYS A 162 29.90 18.56 -12.39
N GLY A 163 29.19 19.61 -12.81
CA GLY A 163 29.27 20.19 -14.16
C GLY A 163 28.76 19.25 -15.26
N LYS A 164 27.94 18.25 -14.92
CA LYS A 164 27.41 17.26 -15.86
C LYS A 164 25.89 17.38 -16.00
N PRO A 165 25.33 17.19 -17.21
CA PRO A 165 23.89 17.13 -17.37
C PRO A 165 23.32 15.84 -16.77
N PHE A 166 22.24 15.95 -16.00
CA PHE A 166 21.45 14.79 -15.57
C PHE A 166 20.56 14.33 -16.74
N LYS A 167 20.86 13.17 -17.34
CA LYS A 167 20.09 12.59 -18.43
C LYS A 167 19.35 11.35 -17.95
N VAL A 168 18.03 11.34 -18.11
CA VAL A 168 17.17 10.19 -17.80
C VAL A 168 16.57 9.69 -19.11
N ASN A 169 16.83 8.43 -19.46
CA ASN A 169 16.24 7.82 -20.65
C ASN A 169 14.83 7.33 -20.29
N PRO A 170 13.77 7.76 -21.01
CA PRO A 170 12.39 7.40 -20.67
C PRO A 170 12.07 5.92 -20.92
N GLY A 171 12.85 5.20 -21.73
CA GLY A 171 12.62 3.78 -22.01
C GLY A 171 11.19 3.49 -22.49
N SER A 172 10.58 2.42 -21.97
CA SER A 172 9.19 2.02 -22.23
C SER A 172 8.16 2.74 -21.35
N LEU A 173 8.55 3.80 -20.62
CA LEU A 173 7.65 4.51 -19.70
C LEU A 173 6.46 5.13 -20.44
N ALA A 174 6.69 5.75 -21.59
CA ALA A 174 5.63 6.38 -22.38
C ALA A 174 4.55 5.37 -22.80
N PHE A 175 4.99 4.19 -23.26
CA PHE A 175 4.08 3.09 -23.59
C PHE A 175 3.32 2.60 -22.35
N SER A 176 4.02 2.32 -21.27
CA SER A 176 3.43 1.82 -20.02
C SER A 176 2.38 2.79 -19.45
N VAL A 177 2.67 4.09 -19.42
CA VAL A 177 1.74 5.13 -18.97
C VAL A 177 0.53 5.23 -19.90
N THR A 178 0.72 5.11 -21.21
CA THR A 178 -0.37 5.15 -22.19
C THR A 178 -1.33 3.97 -21.99
N VAL A 179 -0.81 2.75 -21.91
CA VAL A 179 -1.63 1.54 -21.67
C VAL A 179 -2.33 1.64 -20.33
N PHE A 180 -1.63 2.03 -19.26
CA PHE A 180 -2.22 2.20 -17.93
C PHE A 180 -3.37 3.22 -17.96
N THR A 181 -3.19 4.35 -18.64
CA THR A 181 -4.22 5.40 -18.76
C THR A 181 -5.46 4.90 -19.50
N ILE A 182 -5.28 4.15 -20.60
CA ILE A 182 -6.40 3.55 -21.34
C ILE A 182 -7.17 2.58 -20.44
N MET A 183 -6.47 1.69 -19.73
CA MET A 183 -7.11 0.73 -18.82
C MET A 183 -7.81 1.44 -17.65
N ALA A 184 -7.21 2.49 -17.10
CA ALA A 184 -7.81 3.31 -16.04
C ALA A 184 -9.09 4.00 -16.51
N VAL A 185 -9.11 4.55 -17.74
CA VAL A 185 -10.32 5.14 -18.34
C VAL A 185 -11.41 4.08 -18.47
N VAL A 186 -11.09 2.87 -18.94
CA VAL A 186 -12.05 1.77 -19.01
C VAL A 186 -12.60 1.43 -17.62
N CYS A 187 -11.74 1.33 -16.60
CA CYS A 187 -12.16 1.08 -15.22
C CYS A 187 -13.13 2.16 -14.72
N VAL A 188 -12.79 3.44 -14.91
CA VAL A 188 -13.64 4.56 -14.50
C VAL A 188 -14.98 4.54 -15.24
N LEU A 189 -15.00 4.30 -16.55
CA LEU A 189 -16.23 4.21 -17.33
C LEU A 189 -17.13 3.05 -16.84
N VAL A 190 -16.55 1.90 -16.50
CA VAL A 190 -17.27 0.76 -15.92
C VAL A 190 -17.86 1.11 -14.55
N LEU A 191 -17.11 1.81 -13.69
CA LEU A 191 -17.60 2.26 -12.38
C LEU A 191 -18.74 3.28 -12.53
N LEU A 192 -18.59 4.27 -13.41
CA LEU A 192 -19.63 5.26 -13.70
C LEU A 192 -20.88 4.61 -14.28
N TYR A 193 -20.72 3.60 -15.14
CA TYR A 193 -21.84 2.82 -15.66
C TYR A 193 -22.55 2.04 -14.55
N ARG A 194 -21.80 1.38 -13.65
CA ARG A 194 -22.36 0.65 -12.50
C ARG A 194 -23.08 1.54 -11.50
N ARG A 195 -22.63 2.78 -11.34
CA ARG A 195 -23.25 3.77 -10.44
C ARG A 195 -24.68 4.13 -10.87
N ARG A 196 -25.04 3.93 -12.15
CA ARG A 196 -26.39 4.24 -12.63
C ARG A 196 -27.44 3.38 -11.89
N PRO A 197 -28.52 3.99 -11.35
CA PRO A 197 -29.58 3.26 -10.65
C PRO A 197 -30.24 2.17 -11.50
N SER A 198 -30.34 2.38 -12.81
CA SER A 198 -30.93 1.43 -13.76
C SER A 198 -30.10 0.17 -14.02
N VAL A 199 -28.81 0.16 -13.63
CA VAL A 199 -27.88 -0.94 -13.90
C VAL A 199 -27.59 -1.73 -12.63
N SER A 200 -27.06 -1.05 -11.62
CA SER A 200 -26.73 -1.70 -10.35
C SER A 200 -26.85 -0.80 -9.12
N GLY A 201 -26.88 0.53 -9.29
CA GLY A 201 -26.97 1.50 -8.18
C GLY A 201 -25.86 1.35 -7.14
N GLY A 202 -24.73 0.71 -7.49
CA GLY A 202 -23.70 0.34 -6.54
C GLY A 202 -22.70 1.46 -6.31
N GLU A 203 -22.95 2.33 -5.32
CA GLU A 203 -21.96 3.32 -4.86
C GLU A 203 -20.86 2.65 -4.02
N LEU A 204 -21.22 1.79 -3.06
CA LEU A 204 -20.29 0.89 -2.35
C LEU A 204 -20.72 -0.57 -2.51
N GLY A 205 -19.93 -1.34 -3.26
CA GLY A 205 -20.12 -2.80 -3.38
C GLY A 205 -21.25 -3.21 -4.33
N GLY A 206 -22.46 -2.65 -4.20
CA GLY A 206 -23.63 -2.98 -5.04
C GLY A 206 -24.02 -4.47 -5.00
N PRO A 207 -24.87 -4.94 -5.93
CA PRO A 207 -25.28 -6.34 -6.02
C PRO A 207 -24.09 -7.29 -6.18
N ARG A 208 -24.12 -8.44 -5.48
CA ARG A 208 -23.02 -9.42 -5.44
C ARG A 208 -22.54 -9.85 -6.84
N THR A 209 -23.46 -10.13 -7.75
CA THR A 209 -23.13 -10.56 -9.12
C THR A 209 -22.39 -9.47 -9.89
N ALA A 210 -22.88 -8.23 -9.85
CA ALA A 210 -22.23 -7.10 -10.52
C ALA A 210 -20.84 -6.78 -9.93
N LYS A 211 -20.70 -6.90 -8.60
CA LYS A 211 -19.42 -6.79 -7.89
C LYS A 211 -18.42 -7.84 -8.38
N LEU A 212 -18.84 -9.10 -8.46
CA LEU A 212 -17.97 -10.21 -8.85
C LEU A 212 -17.50 -10.08 -10.31
N ILE A 213 -18.42 -9.76 -11.22
CA ILE A 213 -18.12 -9.56 -12.65
C ILE A 213 -17.09 -8.44 -12.83
N THR A 214 -17.31 -7.29 -12.17
CA THR A 214 -16.37 -6.17 -12.30
C THR A 214 -15.04 -6.38 -11.59
N PHE A 215 -15.03 -7.12 -10.48
CA PHE A 215 -13.78 -7.57 -9.86
C PHE A 215 -12.93 -8.38 -10.85
N PHE A 216 -13.52 -9.41 -11.50
CA PHE A 216 -12.78 -10.21 -12.48
C PHE A 216 -12.36 -9.40 -13.71
N LEU A 217 -13.18 -8.45 -14.15
CA LEU A 217 -12.81 -7.53 -15.22
C LEU A 217 -11.60 -6.66 -14.85
N PHE A 218 -11.55 -6.10 -13.64
CA PHE A 218 -10.42 -5.25 -13.24
C PHE A 218 -9.13 -6.05 -13.04
N ILE A 219 -9.25 -7.27 -12.51
CA ILE A 219 -8.12 -8.20 -12.44
C ILE A 219 -7.62 -8.54 -13.85
N SER A 220 -8.51 -8.79 -14.82
CA SER A 220 -8.09 -9.09 -16.20
C SER A 220 -7.44 -7.89 -16.88
N LEU A 221 -7.97 -6.67 -16.70
CA LEU A 221 -7.34 -5.44 -17.21
C LEU A 221 -5.94 -5.21 -16.62
N TRP A 222 -5.76 -5.51 -15.33
CA TRP A 222 -4.45 -5.45 -14.69
C TRP A 222 -3.46 -6.47 -15.27
N PHE A 223 -3.89 -7.72 -15.47
CA PHE A 223 -3.05 -8.73 -16.14
C PHE A 223 -2.71 -8.35 -17.58
N ILE A 224 -3.66 -7.79 -18.34
CA ILE A 224 -3.42 -7.30 -19.70
C ILE A 224 -2.38 -6.18 -19.68
N TYR A 225 -2.49 -5.23 -18.75
CA TYR A 225 -1.50 -4.18 -18.59
C TYR A 225 -0.10 -4.75 -18.30
N ILE A 226 0.02 -5.68 -17.36
CA ILE A 226 1.31 -6.33 -17.05
C ILE A 226 1.86 -7.05 -18.28
N LEU A 227 1.03 -7.83 -18.98
CA LEU A 227 1.44 -8.56 -20.17
C LEU A 227 1.97 -7.62 -21.25
N LEU A 228 1.21 -6.58 -21.60
CA LEU A 228 1.60 -5.63 -22.64
C LEU A 228 2.85 -4.84 -22.24
N ALA A 229 2.93 -4.36 -20.99
CA ALA A 229 4.10 -3.67 -20.49
C ALA A 229 5.35 -4.57 -20.49
N SER A 230 5.18 -5.86 -20.19
CA SER A 230 6.27 -6.84 -20.21
C SER A 230 6.73 -7.23 -21.60
N LEU A 231 5.83 -7.23 -22.60
CA LEU A 231 6.16 -7.52 -23.99
C LEU A 231 6.92 -6.38 -24.66
N GLU A 232 6.62 -5.14 -24.30
CA GLU A 232 7.30 -3.95 -24.82
C GLU A 232 8.62 -3.64 -24.10
N ALA A 233 8.68 -3.93 -22.79
CA ALA A 233 9.87 -3.71 -21.99
C ALA A 233 11.04 -4.52 -22.52
#